data_AF-A0A511T3P0-F1
#
_entry.id   AF-A0A511T3P0-F1
#
_cell.length_a   1.000
_cell.length_b   1.000
_cell.length_c   1.000
_cell.angle_alpha   90.00
_cell.angle_beta   90.00
_cell.angle_gamma   90.00
#
_symmetry.space_group_name_H-M   'P 1'
#
loop_
_entity.id
_entity.type
_entity.pdbx_description
1 polymer ?
#
loop_
_entity_poly.entity_id
_entity_poly.type
_entity_poly.pdbx_seq_one_letter_code
_entity_poly.pdbx_strand_id
1 'polypeptide(L)'
;MRSLQTFVLVVSLVSFPVLSASAEEPKPAQQSQSAEKPKCEHGVQKSLCTRCNPKLAAVFKAKNDWCAEHERPESQCSLCHPDLAKKGVK
;
A
#
# COMPACT_ATOMS: atom_id res chain seq x y z
N MET A 1 -50.46 -40.38 -12.17
CA MET A 1 -49.95 -41.60 -11.52
C MET A 1 -48.94 -42.26 -12.46
N ARG A 2 -47.68 -42.32 -12.02
CA ARG A 2 -46.60 -43.29 -12.33
C ARG A 2 -46.55 -43.93 -13.73
N SER A 3 -45.54 -43.56 -14.51
CA SER A 3 -44.88 -44.38 -15.54
C SER A 3 -43.82 -43.49 -16.19
N LEU A 4 -42.58 -43.87 -16.48
CA LEU A 4 -41.84 -45.09 -16.24
C LEU A 4 -40.38 -44.74 -16.57
N GLN A 5 -39.47 -45.21 -15.74
CA GLN A 5 -38.04 -45.11 -15.92
C GLN A 5 -37.60 -46.09 -17.00
N THR A 6 -37.16 -45.63 -18.19
CA THR A 6 -36.33 -46.46 -19.09
C THR A 6 -35.48 -45.61 -20.05
N PHE A 7 -34.17 -45.70 -19.84
CA PHE A 7 -33.14 -45.87 -20.87
C PHE A 7 -33.19 -44.99 -22.12
N VAL A 8 -32.26 -44.03 -22.22
CA VAL A 8 -31.32 -44.01 -23.35
C VAL A 8 -29.97 -43.47 -22.89
N LEU A 9 -28.99 -44.37 -22.76
CA LEU A 9 -27.57 -44.04 -22.84
C LEU A 9 -27.30 -43.53 -24.27
N VAL A 10 -26.99 -42.25 -24.44
CA VAL A 10 -26.18 -41.81 -25.57
C VAL A 10 -25.15 -40.81 -25.09
N VAL A 11 -23.93 -41.32 -25.01
CA VAL A 11 -22.67 -40.59 -25.03
C VAL A 11 -22.70 -39.63 -26.22
N SER A 12 -22.61 -38.32 -25.98
CA SER A 12 -22.25 -37.35 -27.00
C SER A 12 -21.34 -36.30 -26.39
N LEU A 13 -20.04 -36.59 -26.51
CA LEU A 13 -18.94 -35.65 -26.52
C LEU A 13 -19.27 -34.49 -27.48
N VAL A 14 -19.61 -33.33 -26.92
CA VAL A 14 -19.48 -32.05 -27.64
C VAL A 14 -18.69 -31.10 -26.76
N SER A 15 -17.42 -31.00 -27.13
CA SER A 15 -16.46 -29.96 -26.84
C SER A 15 -17.13 -28.61 -26.57
N PHE A 16 -17.19 -28.21 -25.30
CA PHE A 16 -17.44 -26.83 -24.95
C PHE A 16 -16.20 -26.02 -25.38
N PRO A 17 -16.34 -25.06 -26.31
CA PRO A 17 -15.27 -24.11 -26.55
C PRO A 17 -15.14 -23.30 -25.27
N VAL A 18 -13.97 -23.37 -24.63
CA VAL A 18 -13.55 -22.45 -23.58
C VAL A 18 -13.64 -21.04 -24.16
N LEU A 19 -14.73 -20.36 -23.82
CA LEU A 19 -14.91 -18.93 -23.97
C LEU A 19 -13.95 -18.28 -22.97
N SER A 20 -12.70 -18.13 -23.41
CA SER A 20 -11.62 -17.53 -22.63
C SER A 20 -11.92 -16.06 -22.44
N ALA A 21 -12.43 -15.76 -21.24
CA ALA A 21 -12.69 -14.44 -20.73
C ALA A 21 -11.40 -13.61 -20.66
N SER A 22 -11.52 -12.37 -21.16
CA SER A 22 -10.91 -11.15 -20.64
C SER A 22 -9.47 -11.26 -20.11
N ALA A 23 -8.52 -10.99 -21.01
CA ALA A 23 -7.23 -10.44 -20.64
C ALA A 23 -7.39 -8.93 -20.43
N GLU A 24 -7.77 -8.53 -19.22
CA GLU A 24 -7.42 -7.23 -18.67
C GLU A 24 -6.59 -7.50 -17.42
N GLU A 25 -5.28 -7.28 -17.54
CA GLU A 25 -4.39 -7.15 -16.40
C GLU A 25 -4.47 -5.70 -15.90
N PRO A 26 -5.19 -5.39 -14.81
CA PRO A 26 -4.80 -4.27 -13.99
C PRO A 26 -3.54 -4.71 -13.24
N LYS A 27 -2.38 -4.33 -13.79
CA LYS A 27 -1.12 -4.12 -13.06
C LYS A 27 -1.47 -3.69 -11.63
N PRO A 28 -1.00 -4.35 -10.56
CA PRO A 28 -1.42 -4.03 -9.21
C PRO A 28 -1.15 -2.55 -8.98
N ALA A 29 -2.24 -1.78 -8.98
CA ALA A 29 -2.26 -0.43 -8.49
C ALA A 29 -1.67 -0.53 -7.10
N GLN A 30 -0.63 0.26 -6.89
CA GLN A 30 0.03 0.46 -5.64
C GLN A 30 -1.00 1.03 -4.65
N GLN A 31 -1.81 0.14 -4.08
CA GLN A 31 -2.56 0.35 -2.86
C GLN A 31 -1.52 0.34 -1.75
N SER A 32 -0.78 1.45 -1.65
CA SER A 32 -0.03 1.79 -0.45
C SER A 32 -1.06 2.15 0.60
N GLN A 33 -1.50 1.09 1.26
CA GLN A 33 -2.45 1.03 2.36
C GLN A 33 -2.40 2.29 3.22
N SER A 34 -3.50 3.04 3.17
CA SER A 34 -3.95 3.99 4.18
C SER A 34 -4.30 3.24 5.47
N ALA A 35 -3.38 2.42 5.98
CA ALA A 35 -3.43 1.99 7.36
C ALA A 35 -3.02 3.22 8.18
N GLU A 36 -3.97 3.78 8.92
CA GLU A 36 -3.80 4.95 9.77
C GLU A 36 -2.70 4.67 10.81
N LYS A 37 -1.45 4.93 10.44
CA LYS A 37 -0.29 4.67 11.29
C LYS A 37 -0.29 5.66 12.44
N PRO A 38 -0.16 5.21 13.70
CA PRO A 38 -0.15 6.10 14.85
C PRO A 38 0.98 7.12 14.74
N LYS A 39 0.64 8.39 14.98
CA LYS A 39 1.59 9.49 15.14
C LYS A 39 2.33 9.30 16.47
N CYS A 40 3.62 9.60 16.51
CA CYS A 40 4.36 9.71 17.77
C CYS A 40 4.18 11.11 18.38
N GLU A 41 4.71 11.31 19.59
CA GLU A 41 4.66 12.60 20.31
C GLU A 41 5.29 13.77 19.53
N HIS A 42 6.19 13.48 18.59
CA HIS A 42 6.82 14.46 17.70
C HIS A 42 5.93 14.87 16.51
N GLY A 43 4.70 14.36 16.41
CA GLY A 43 3.78 14.71 15.33
C GLY A 43 4.16 14.14 13.96
N VAL A 44 5.03 13.13 13.92
CA VAL A 44 5.38 12.34 12.71
C VAL A 44 4.88 10.91 12.89
N GLN A 45 4.58 10.17 11.82
CA GLN A 45 4.29 8.74 11.95
C GLN A 45 5.45 8.05 12.67
N LYS A 46 5.16 7.22 13.67
CA LYS A 46 6.21 6.66 14.54
C LYS A 46 7.27 5.90 13.76
N SER A 47 6.88 5.17 12.71
CA SER A 47 7.76 4.43 11.80
C SER A 47 8.58 5.30 10.83
N LEU A 48 8.29 6.59 10.71
CA LEU A 48 9.01 7.53 9.85
C LEU A 48 9.77 8.60 10.64
N CYS A 49 9.53 8.71 11.95
CA CYS A 49 10.17 9.69 12.81
C CYS A 49 11.63 9.31 13.06
N THR A 50 12.58 10.13 12.62
CA THR A 50 14.02 9.90 12.89
C THR A 50 14.39 10.05 14.36
N ARG A 51 13.63 10.84 15.13
CA ARG A 51 13.80 10.91 16.59
C ARG A 51 13.42 9.60 17.29
N CYS A 52 12.42 8.88 16.78
CA CYS A 52 12.03 7.57 17.31
C CYS A 52 12.85 6.43 16.69
N ASN A 53 13.30 6.58 15.45
CA ASN A 53 14.01 5.57 14.67
C ASN A 53 15.23 6.20 14.00
N PRO A 54 16.36 6.38 14.72
CA PRO A 54 17.54 7.08 14.21
C PRO A 54 18.18 6.39 12.99
N LYS A 55 17.96 5.08 12.83
CA LYS A 55 18.41 4.30 11.67
C LYS A 55 17.85 4.84 10.34
N LEU A 56 16.71 5.53 10.37
CA LEU A 56 16.12 6.12 9.18
C LEU A 56 16.90 7.34 8.66
N ALA A 57 17.75 7.96 9.48
CA ALA A 57 18.54 9.12 9.05
C ALA A 57 19.36 8.84 7.79
N ALA A 58 19.99 7.66 7.69
CA ALA A 58 20.72 7.25 6.49
C ALA A 58 19.81 7.16 5.25
N VAL A 59 18.58 6.68 5.43
CA VAL A 59 17.59 6.56 4.35
C VAL A 59 17.14 7.94 3.87
N PHE A 60 16.88 8.88 4.80
CA PHE A 60 16.50 10.25 4.46
C PHE A 60 17.65 11.02 3.80
N LYS A 61 18.90 10.83 4.27
CA LYS A 61 20.10 11.36 3.61
C LYS A 61 20.27 10.83 2.19
N ALA A 62 20.13 9.51 1.98
CA ALA A 62 20.20 8.90 0.66
C ALA A 62 19.11 9.42 -0.29
N LYS A 63 17.98 9.88 0.25
CA LYS A 63 16.88 10.51 -0.49
C LYS A 63 17.03 12.02 -0.69
N ASN A 64 18.13 12.63 -0.25
CA ASN A 64 18.32 14.09 -0.22
C ASN A 64 17.23 14.85 0.58
N ASP A 65 16.53 14.18 1.49
CA ASP A 65 15.53 14.77 2.38
C ASP A 65 16.16 14.98 3.76
N TRP A 66 17.26 15.73 3.82
CA TRP A 66 18.05 15.92 5.03
C TRP A 66 18.44 17.38 5.24
N CYS A 67 18.07 17.92 6.39
CA CYS A 67 18.52 19.22 6.87
C CYS A 67 19.83 19.04 7.63
N ALA A 68 20.93 19.57 7.11
CA ALA A 68 22.24 19.46 7.73
C ALA A 68 22.38 20.31 9.00
N GLU A 69 21.79 21.50 9.04
CA GLU A 69 21.89 22.41 10.18
C GLU A 69 21.20 21.89 11.44
N HIS A 70 20.11 21.14 11.27
CA HIS A 70 19.26 20.66 12.36
C HIS A 70 19.27 19.14 12.50
N GLU A 71 20.16 18.47 11.76
CA GLU A 71 20.38 17.01 11.78
C GLU A 71 19.09 16.18 11.77
N ARG A 72 18.10 16.61 10.98
CA ARG A 72 16.82 15.90 10.84
C ARG A 72 16.33 15.94 9.40
N PRO A 73 15.40 15.04 9.01
CA PRO A 73 14.86 15.05 7.66
C PRO A 73 14.21 16.39 7.33
N GLU A 74 14.39 16.89 6.11
CA GLU A 74 13.79 18.13 5.63
C GLU A 74 12.26 18.08 5.81
N SER A 75 11.63 16.99 5.40
CA SER A 75 10.20 16.70 5.59
C SER A 75 9.75 16.59 7.05
N GLN A 76 10.70 16.57 7.97
CA GLN A 76 10.42 16.61 9.38
C GLN A 76 10.88 17.94 9.98
N CYS A 77 11.69 18.78 9.34
CA CYS A 77 12.35 19.98 9.89
C CYS A 77 11.41 21.17 10.11
N SER A 78 10.84 21.33 11.32
CA SER A 78 9.96 22.44 11.68
C SER A 78 10.70 23.77 11.85
N LEU A 79 12.03 23.72 12.01
CA LEU A 79 12.88 24.92 12.08
C LEU A 79 13.08 25.54 10.70
N CYS A 80 13.25 24.72 9.66
CA CYS A 80 13.33 25.18 8.27
C CYS A 80 11.95 25.32 7.61
N HIS A 81 10.99 24.47 8.00
CA HIS A 81 9.64 24.41 7.43
C HIS A 81 8.58 24.64 8.53
N PRO A 82 8.28 25.90 8.91
CA PRO A 82 7.36 26.22 10.00
C PRO A 82 5.94 25.69 9.76
N ASP A 83 5.54 25.43 8.52
CA ASP A 83 4.25 24.81 8.20
C ASP A 83 4.12 23.38 8.74
N LEU A 84 5.24 22.67 8.96
CA LEU A 84 5.23 21.36 9.62
C LEU A 84 4.82 21.50 11.09
N ALA A 85 5.25 22.56 11.78
CA ALA A 85 4.84 22.83 13.16
C ALA A 85 3.33 23.09 13.26
N LYS A 86 2.76 23.83 12.30
CA LYS A 86 1.30 24.05 12.20
C LYS A 86 0.53 22.74 12.02
N LYS A 87 1.15 21.74 11.36
CA LYS A 87 0.63 20.37 11.20
C LYS A 87 0.92 19.46 12.39
N GLY A 88 1.49 20.00 13.47
CA GLY A 88 1.76 19.31 14.72
C GLY A 88 3.14 18.65 14.83
N VAL A 89 4.03 18.81 13.85
CA VAL A 89 5.40 18.28 13.88
C VAL A 89 6.27 19.12 14.81
N LYS A 90 6.87 18.49 15.82
CA LYS A 90 7.63 19.16 16.90
C LYS A 90 9.10 18.71 16.89
#